data_AF-A0A846U3B0-F1
#
_entry.id   AF-A0A846U3B0-F1
#
_cell.length_a   1.000
_cell.length_b   1.000
_cell.length_c   1.000
_cell.angle_alpha   90.00
_cell.angle_beta   90.00
_cell.angle_gamma   90.00
#
_symmetry.space_group_name_H-M   'P 1'
#
loop_
_entity.id
_entity.type
_entity.pdbx_description
1 polymer ?
#
loop_
_entity_poly.entity_id
_entity_poly.type
_entity_poly.pdbx_seq_one_letter_code
_entity_poly.pdbx_strand_id
1 'polypeptide(L)'
;MLTEAKARGIVTITLRQPDKPSDRISRRFEDLFGVRSHIAGTTRGARSAQRLDAVSRYAADLLGRWVDDGTVIGVAWGTTTSTVASYLKQSTTSDVTVVQLNGAAGPRSTGIGTSTPVLATMAKAFNAQLYPFPAPAFFDQEEARALLWQESSVRRILAVRAATQIAVFSVGAFHGPVVSQVYSEGHLSPATLR
;
A
#
# COMPACT_ATOMS: atom_id res chain seq x y z
N MET A 1 4.31 16.37 -53.12
CA MET A 1 3.75 17.49 -52.31
C MET A 1 3.95 17.34 -50.80
N LEU A 2 3.50 16.27 -50.13
CA LEU A 2 3.68 16.13 -48.67
C LEU A 2 5.17 16.06 -48.22
N THR A 3 6.01 15.40 -49.01
CA THR A 3 7.46 15.27 -48.75
C THR A 3 8.18 16.62 -48.81
N GLU A 4 7.78 17.48 -49.73
CA GLU A 4 8.37 18.81 -49.94
C GLU A 4 7.92 19.81 -48.86
N ALA A 5 6.67 19.69 -48.38
CA ALA A 5 6.17 20.44 -47.24
C ALA A 5 6.87 20.05 -45.91
N LYS A 6 7.28 18.78 -45.74
CA LYS A 6 8.14 18.35 -44.62
C LYS A 6 9.54 18.94 -44.72
N ALA A 7 10.16 18.88 -45.90
CA ALA A 7 11.52 19.39 -46.12
C ALA A 7 11.62 20.91 -45.89
N ARG A 8 10.55 21.67 -46.18
CA ARG A 8 10.48 23.12 -45.97
C ARG A 8 10.02 23.52 -44.56
N GLY A 9 9.85 22.57 -43.63
CA GLY A 9 9.44 22.85 -42.25
C GLY A 9 7.99 23.33 -42.09
N ILE A 10 7.18 23.25 -43.14
CA ILE A 10 5.77 23.68 -43.14
C ILE A 10 4.90 22.69 -42.34
N VAL A 11 5.33 21.42 -42.25
CA VAL A 11 4.63 20.36 -41.51
C VAL A 11 5.56 19.68 -40.51
N THR A 12 5.24 19.79 -39.23
CA THR A 12 5.86 18.99 -38.16
C THR A 12 5.00 17.76 -37.90
N ILE A 13 5.57 16.56 -38.06
CA ILE A 13 4.93 15.31 -37.63
C ILE A 13 5.53 14.89 -36.31
N THR A 14 4.77 15.09 -35.24
CA THR A 14 5.10 14.53 -33.93
C THR A 14 4.51 13.12 -33.85
N LEU A 15 5.37 12.09 -33.87
CA LEU A 15 4.93 10.74 -33.49
C LEU A 15 4.64 10.72 -32.00
N ARG A 16 3.37 10.77 -31.61
CA ARG A 16 2.96 10.32 -30.28
C ARG A 16 2.89 8.80 -30.33
N GLN A 17 3.64 8.12 -29.47
CA GLN A 17 3.44 6.69 -29.28
C GLN A 17 1.99 6.45 -28.89
N PRO A 18 1.33 5.39 -29.42
CA PRO A 18 -0.02 5.05 -28.99
C PRO A 18 -0.03 4.85 -27.47
N ASP A 19 -1.03 5.46 -26.81
CA ASP A 19 -1.24 5.30 -25.38
C ASP A 19 -1.22 3.82 -25.00
N LYS A 20 -0.43 3.44 -24.00
CA LYS A 20 -0.44 2.05 -23.54
C LYS A 20 -1.82 1.75 -22.93
N PRO A 21 -2.31 0.49 -22.97
CA PRO A 21 -3.55 0.13 -22.30
C PRO A 21 -3.60 0.53 -20.81
N SER A 22 -2.45 0.49 -20.12
CA SER A 22 -2.29 1.02 -18.76
C SER A 22 -2.63 2.50 -18.64
N ASP A 23 -2.22 3.32 -19.61
CA ASP A 23 -2.36 4.77 -19.57
C ASP A 23 -3.82 5.18 -19.80
N ARG A 24 -4.56 4.39 -20.57
CA ARG A 24 -6.01 4.53 -20.73
C ARG A 24 -6.77 4.18 -19.46
N ILE A 25 -6.38 3.10 -18.78
CA ILE A 25 -6.97 2.73 -17.49
C ILE A 25 -6.66 3.80 -16.45
N SER A 26 -5.40 4.27 -16.40
CA SER A 26 -4.99 5.29 -15.44
C SER A 26 -5.77 6.59 -15.60
N ARG A 27 -5.93 7.08 -16.85
CA ARG A 27 -6.78 8.23 -17.16
C ARG A 27 -8.21 8.04 -16.71
N ARG A 28 -8.80 6.86 -16.97
CA ARG A 28 -10.17 6.58 -16.53
C ARG A 28 -10.32 6.62 -15.01
N PHE A 29 -9.32 6.18 -14.25
CA PHE A 29 -9.34 6.32 -12.78
C PHE A 29 -9.22 7.78 -12.34
N GLU A 30 -8.40 8.58 -13.01
CA GLU A 30 -8.28 10.02 -12.76
C GLU A 30 -9.60 10.74 -13.08
N ASP A 31 -10.20 10.48 -14.24
CA ASP A 31 -11.46 11.10 -14.67
C ASP A 31 -12.64 10.74 -13.74
N LEU A 32 -12.71 9.50 -13.25
CA LEU A 32 -13.83 9.02 -12.45
C LEU A 32 -13.67 9.30 -10.95
N PHE A 33 -12.45 9.25 -10.43
CA PHE A 33 -12.20 9.27 -8.98
C PHE A 33 -11.23 10.38 -8.55
N GLY A 34 -10.64 11.14 -9.47
CA GLY A 34 -9.65 12.16 -9.15
C GLY A 34 -8.34 11.61 -8.60
N VAL A 35 -8.04 10.32 -8.84
CA VAL A 35 -6.86 9.64 -8.29
C VAL A 35 -5.82 9.36 -9.36
N ARG A 36 -4.56 9.65 -9.03
CA ARG A 36 -3.42 9.17 -9.80
C ARG A 36 -3.26 7.67 -9.55
N SER A 37 -3.39 6.88 -10.60
CA SER A 37 -3.29 5.42 -10.50
C SER A 37 -2.09 4.88 -11.28
N HIS A 38 -1.44 3.89 -10.68
CA HIS A 38 -0.27 3.23 -11.22
C HIS A 38 -0.62 1.76 -11.50
N ILE A 39 -0.62 1.37 -12.78
CA ILE A 39 -1.02 0.01 -13.20
C ILE A 39 0.23 -0.83 -13.49
N ALA A 40 0.44 -1.89 -12.70
CA ALA A 40 1.51 -2.85 -12.95
C ALA A 40 1.23 -3.68 -14.21
N GLY A 41 2.23 -3.81 -15.07
CA GLY A 41 2.12 -4.61 -16.29
C GLY A 41 2.13 -6.11 -15.99
N THR A 42 1.18 -6.86 -16.58
CA THR A 42 1.14 -8.34 -16.49
C THR A 42 0.76 -8.94 -17.84
N THR A 43 1.16 -10.19 -18.08
CA THR A 43 0.72 -10.92 -19.27
C THR A 43 -0.77 -11.29 -19.18
N ARG A 44 -1.42 -11.37 -20.35
CA ARG A 44 -2.81 -11.84 -20.43
C ARG A 44 -2.89 -13.27 -19.92
N GLY A 45 -3.82 -13.55 -19.00
CA GLY A 45 -3.96 -14.87 -18.39
C GLY A 45 -2.99 -15.18 -17.23
N ALA A 46 -2.20 -14.20 -16.77
CA ALA A 46 -1.35 -14.37 -15.59
C ALA A 46 -2.13 -14.93 -14.39
N ARG A 47 -1.52 -15.81 -13.60
CA ARG A 47 -2.11 -16.36 -12.37
C ARG A 47 -2.11 -15.31 -11.26
N SER A 48 -2.94 -15.50 -10.23
CA SER A 48 -3.04 -14.55 -9.11
C SER A 48 -1.70 -14.26 -8.42
N ALA A 49 -0.86 -15.29 -8.22
CA ALA A 49 0.48 -15.12 -7.66
C ALA A 49 1.38 -14.24 -8.56
N GLN A 50 1.32 -14.41 -9.87
CA GLN A 50 2.11 -13.60 -10.82
C GLN A 50 1.63 -12.14 -10.84
N ARG A 51 0.32 -11.91 -10.70
CA ARG A 51 -0.25 -10.57 -10.57
C ARG A 51 0.18 -9.90 -9.27
N LEU A 52 0.12 -10.64 -8.16
CA LEU A 52 0.59 -10.16 -6.85
C LEU A 52 2.07 -9.78 -6.92
N ASP A 53 2.90 -10.61 -7.54
CA ASP A 53 4.32 -10.37 -7.72
C ASP A 53 4.58 -9.07 -8.50
N ALA A 54 3.95 -8.91 -9.65
CA ALA A 54 4.11 -7.74 -10.51
C ALA A 54 3.66 -6.44 -9.81
N VAL A 55 2.50 -6.47 -9.14
CA VAL A 55 2.01 -5.33 -8.36
C VAL A 55 2.97 -5.00 -7.21
N SER A 56 3.48 -6.01 -6.52
CA SER A 56 4.34 -5.82 -5.36
C SER A 56 5.69 -5.20 -5.74
N ARG A 57 6.31 -5.67 -6.82
CA ARG A 57 7.54 -5.09 -7.38
C ARG A 57 7.34 -3.64 -7.81
N TYR A 58 6.23 -3.38 -8.51
CA TYR A 58 5.95 -2.05 -9.01
C TYR A 58 5.64 -1.04 -7.89
N ALA A 59 4.90 -1.47 -6.86
CA ALA A 59 4.66 -0.66 -5.67
C ALA A 59 5.94 -0.42 -4.87
N ALA A 60 6.83 -1.41 -4.73
CA ALA A 60 8.12 -1.23 -4.06
C ALA A 60 9.01 -0.20 -4.78
N ASP A 61 9.03 -0.20 -6.12
CA ASP A 61 9.74 0.80 -6.92
C ASP A 61 9.15 2.21 -6.75
N LEU A 62 7.82 2.33 -6.69
CA LEU A 62 7.15 3.61 -6.42
C LEU A 62 7.48 4.13 -5.02
N LEU A 63 7.41 3.27 -4.00
CA LEU A 63 7.75 3.64 -2.62
C LEU A 63 9.21 4.11 -2.51
N GLY A 64 10.14 3.42 -3.17
CA GLY A 64 11.55 3.85 -3.21
C GLY A 64 11.79 5.21 -3.87
N ARG A 65 10.82 5.73 -4.64
CA ARG A 65 10.87 7.07 -5.25
C ARG A 65 10.05 8.13 -4.51
N TRP A 66 9.17 7.72 -3.60
CA TRP A 66 8.28 8.62 -2.88
C TRP A 66 8.74 8.86 -1.44
N VAL A 67 9.52 7.94 -0.88
CA VAL A 67 10.07 8.08 0.46
C VAL A 67 11.36 8.90 0.37
N ASP A 68 11.31 10.07 1.00
CA ASP A 68 12.46 10.96 1.21
C ASP A 68 12.78 11.10 2.71
N ASP A 69 13.82 11.86 3.04
CA ASP A 69 14.20 12.12 4.43
C ASP A 69 13.03 12.71 5.24
N GLY A 70 12.87 12.25 6.48
CA GLY A 70 11.80 12.69 7.37
C GLY A 70 10.40 12.14 7.07
N THR A 71 10.25 11.30 6.04
CA THR A 71 8.92 10.78 5.64
C THR A 71 8.28 9.93 6.74
N VAL A 72 7.00 10.18 7.03
CA VAL A 72 6.19 9.31 7.91
C VAL A 72 5.34 8.34 7.08
N ILE A 73 5.68 7.06 7.15
CA ILE A 73 5.03 5.97 6.42
C ILE A 73 4.10 5.21 7.39
N GLY A 74 2.81 5.23 7.11
CA GLY A 74 1.82 4.41 7.79
C GLY A 74 1.66 3.08 7.08
N VAL A 75 1.83 1.96 7.79
CA VAL A 75 1.78 0.62 7.21
C VAL A 75 0.65 -0.20 7.83
N ALA A 76 -0.22 -0.75 6.97
CA ALA A 76 -1.16 -1.77 7.36
C ALA A 76 -0.63 -3.17 7.00
N TRP A 77 -0.69 -4.11 7.95
CA TRP A 77 -0.34 -5.50 7.67
C TRP A 77 -1.30 -6.15 6.66
N GLY A 78 -0.80 -7.14 5.91
CA GLY A 78 -1.55 -7.88 4.89
C GLY A 78 -0.61 -8.61 3.92
N THR A 79 -1.10 -9.66 3.25
CA THR A 79 -0.28 -10.46 2.32
C THR A 79 0.42 -9.60 1.25
N THR A 80 -0.31 -8.68 0.62
CA THR A 80 0.25 -7.80 -0.41
C THR A 80 1.28 -6.83 0.17
N THR A 81 1.01 -6.20 1.32
CA THR A 81 1.98 -5.32 1.97
C THR A 81 3.26 -6.07 2.33
N SER A 82 3.15 -7.31 2.81
CA SER A 82 4.31 -8.17 3.11
C SER A 82 5.12 -8.48 1.86
N THR A 83 4.46 -8.80 0.74
CA THR A 83 5.16 -9.02 -0.54
C THR A 83 5.82 -7.73 -1.05
N VAL A 84 5.17 -6.58 -0.94
CA VAL A 84 5.78 -5.27 -1.28
C VAL A 84 7.05 -5.04 -0.46
N ALA A 85 6.99 -5.24 0.87
CA ALA A 85 8.14 -5.03 1.74
C ALA A 85 9.34 -5.92 1.36
N SER A 86 9.10 -7.16 0.91
CA SER A 86 10.17 -8.05 0.44
C SER A 86 10.89 -7.58 -0.83
N TYR A 87 10.30 -6.67 -1.60
CA TYR A 87 10.88 -6.09 -2.80
C TYR A 87 11.55 -4.74 -2.59
N LEU A 88 11.41 -4.15 -1.39
CA LEU A 88 12.07 -2.89 -1.08
C LEU A 88 13.58 -3.07 -1.04
N LYS A 89 14.28 -2.12 -1.64
CA LYS A 89 15.74 -2.02 -1.56
C LYS A 89 16.11 -1.15 -0.37
N GLN A 90 17.29 -1.39 0.16
CA GLN A 90 17.83 -0.53 1.21
C GLN A 90 18.08 0.88 0.64
N SER A 91 17.56 1.87 1.35
CA SER A 91 17.68 3.30 1.06
C SER A 91 18.71 3.94 1.99
N THR A 92 19.25 5.09 1.58
CA THR A 92 20.12 5.95 2.39
C THR A 92 19.35 7.09 3.07
N THR A 93 18.02 7.01 3.07
CA THR A 93 17.15 8.01 3.70
C THR A 93 17.39 8.10 5.21
N SER A 94 17.20 9.29 5.76
CA SER A 94 17.37 9.61 7.18
C SER A 94 16.05 10.11 7.79
N ASP A 95 15.90 9.94 9.10
CA ASP A 95 14.73 10.42 9.86
C ASP A 95 13.37 9.92 9.38
N VAL A 96 13.35 8.83 8.59
CA VAL A 96 12.11 8.18 8.18
C VAL A 96 11.45 7.52 9.38
N THR A 97 10.12 7.56 9.42
CA THR A 97 9.31 6.91 10.45
C THR A 97 8.38 5.90 9.80
N VAL A 98 8.32 4.68 10.33
CA VAL A 98 7.33 3.66 9.98
C VAL A 98 6.40 3.48 11.17
N VAL A 99 5.09 3.64 10.97
CA VAL A 99 4.08 3.51 12.01
C VAL A 99 2.97 2.54 11.61
N GLN A 100 2.52 1.70 12.54
CA GLN A 100 1.46 0.73 12.27
C GLN A 100 0.08 1.41 12.20
N LEU A 101 -0.70 1.14 11.15
CA LEU A 101 -2.03 1.71 10.95
C LEU A 101 -3.16 0.87 11.54
N ASN A 102 -3.07 -0.44 11.49
CA ASN A 102 -4.04 -1.35 12.10
C ASN A 102 -3.57 -1.80 13.48
N GLY A 103 -4.49 -2.22 14.34
CA GLY A 103 -4.11 -2.89 15.59
C GLY A 103 -3.41 -4.22 15.35
N ALA A 104 -2.90 -4.85 16.41
CA ALA A 104 -2.31 -6.18 16.33
C ALA A 104 -3.34 -7.18 15.76
N ALA A 105 -2.88 -8.01 14.81
CA ALA A 105 -3.65 -9.16 14.33
C ALA A 105 -3.82 -10.15 15.49
N GLY A 106 -4.99 -10.77 15.60
CA GLY A 106 -5.32 -11.64 16.72
C GLY A 106 -4.44 -12.90 16.80
N PRO A 107 -4.39 -13.59 17.96
CA PRO A 107 -3.60 -14.81 18.17
C PRO A 107 -3.99 -15.99 17.27
N ARG A 108 -5.10 -15.90 16.54
CA ARG A 108 -5.59 -16.93 15.58
C ARG A 108 -4.93 -16.84 14.20
N SER A 109 -4.00 -15.91 13.97
CA SER A 109 -3.18 -15.92 12.77
C SER A 109 -2.32 -17.20 12.74
N THR A 110 -2.80 -18.23 12.05
CA THR A 110 -1.98 -19.39 11.71
C THR A 110 -1.02 -19.02 10.58
N GLY A 111 0.22 -18.68 10.94
CA GLY A 111 1.39 -18.85 10.07
C GLY A 111 1.98 -17.63 9.36
N ILE A 112 1.38 -16.44 9.36
CA ILE A 112 1.96 -15.22 8.69
C ILE A 112 1.71 -13.90 9.47
N GLY A 113 1.07 -13.93 10.64
CA GLY A 113 0.59 -12.72 11.34
C GLY A 113 1.15 -12.50 12.74
N THR A 114 2.48 -12.49 12.87
CA THR A 114 3.03 -11.35 13.61
C THR A 114 2.97 -10.19 12.61
N SER A 115 2.26 -9.10 12.89
CA SER A 115 2.29 -7.90 12.05
C SER A 115 3.69 -7.25 12.05
N THR A 116 4.55 -7.65 12.98
CA THR A 116 5.90 -7.13 13.20
C THR A 116 6.89 -7.33 12.05
N PRO A 117 6.98 -8.47 11.32
CA PRO A 117 8.02 -8.69 10.31
C PRO A 117 7.86 -7.79 9.09
N VAL A 118 6.63 -7.48 8.65
CA VAL A 118 6.43 -6.57 7.49
C VAL A 118 6.84 -5.15 7.84
N LEU A 119 6.42 -4.65 9.01
CA LEU A 119 6.83 -3.33 9.49
C LEU A 119 8.34 -3.24 9.72
N ALA A 120 8.95 -4.26 10.33
CA ALA A 120 10.38 -4.32 10.54
C ALA A 120 11.18 -4.40 9.23
N THR A 121 10.68 -5.14 8.24
CA THR A 121 11.31 -5.22 6.90
C THR A 121 11.27 -3.86 6.20
N MET A 122 10.12 -3.18 6.23
CA MET A 122 9.98 -1.85 5.65
C MET A 122 10.83 -0.82 6.38
N ALA A 123 10.83 -0.84 7.72
CA ALA A 123 11.67 0.04 8.52
C ALA A 123 13.15 -0.16 8.22
N LYS A 124 13.61 -1.42 8.12
CA LYS A 124 14.98 -1.74 7.71
C LYS A 124 15.31 -1.21 6.30
N ALA A 125 14.39 -1.36 5.35
CA ALA A 125 14.61 -0.90 3.98
C ALA A 125 14.80 0.62 3.90
N PHE A 126 14.10 1.40 4.73
CA PHE A 126 14.18 2.87 4.70
C PHE A 126 15.04 3.49 5.81
N ASN A 127 15.78 2.67 6.58
CA ASN A 127 16.52 3.11 7.77
C ASN A 127 15.61 3.90 8.76
N ALA A 128 14.37 3.45 8.91
CA ALA A 128 13.32 4.16 9.61
C ALA A 128 13.19 3.73 11.07
N GLN A 129 12.73 4.65 11.91
CA GLN A 129 12.26 4.33 13.26
C GLN A 129 10.90 3.64 13.20
N LEU A 130 10.73 2.55 13.94
CA LEU A 130 9.51 1.75 13.95
C LEU A 130 8.63 2.04 15.18
N TYR A 131 7.39 2.45 14.94
CA TYR A 131 6.36 2.69 15.94
C TYR A 131 5.20 1.69 15.78
N PRO A 132 5.25 0.54 16.48
CA PRO A 132 4.12 -0.40 16.49
C PRO A 132 2.92 0.23 17.21
N PHE A 133 1.71 -0.18 16.84
CA PHE A 133 0.48 0.32 17.46
C PHE A 133 0.00 -0.65 18.55
N PRO A 134 0.06 -0.28 19.84
CA PRO A 134 -0.16 -1.19 20.97
C PRO A 134 -1.65 -1.32 21.30
N ALA A 135 -2.47 -1.65 20.31
CA ALA A 135 -3.89 -1.90 20.47
C ALA A 135 -4.31 -3.11 19.62
N PRO A 136 -5.32 -3.88 20.04
CA PRO A 136 -5.89 -4.92 19.18
C PRO A 136 -6.56 -4.29 17.95
N ALA A 137 -6.65 -5.04 16.86
CA ALA A 137 -7.38 -4.60 15.66
C ALA A 137 -8.90 -4.48 15.92
N PHE A 138 -9.42 -5.31 16.83
CA PHE A 138 -10.83 -5.35 17.22
C PHE A 138 -10.96 -5.32 18.74
N PHE A 139 -11.96 -4.60 19.22
CA PHE A 139 -12.33 -4.57 20.63
C PHE A 139 -13.71 -5.20 20.80
N ASP A 140 -13.84 -6.07 21.80
CA ASP A 140 -15.15 -6.64 22.16
C ASP A 140 -16.04 -5.61 22.90
N GLN A 141 -15.41 -4.64 23.57
CA GLN A 141 -16.06 -3.60 24.37
C GLN A 141 -15.59 -2.22 23.94
N GLU A 142 -16.52 -1.30 23.73
CA GLU A 142 -16.22 0.08 23.36
C GLU A 142 -15.49 0.82 24.50
N GLU A 143 -15.86 0.52 25.75
CA GLU A 143 -15.27 1.10 26.95
C GLU A 143 -13.78 0.78 27.06
N ALA A 144 -13.38 -0.45 26.71
CA ALA A 144 -11.98 -0.85 26.68
C ALA A 144 -11.16 -0.04 25.65
N ARG A 145 -11.75 0.23 24.47
CA ARG A 145 -11.14 1.13 23.49
C ARG A 145 -11.01 2.54 24.04
N ALA A 146 -12.08 3.07 24.63
CA ALA A 146 -12.12 4.44 25.14
C ALA A 146 -11.05 4.67 26.22
N LEU A 147 -10.89 3.73 27.15
CA LEU A 147 -9.85 3.77 28.18
C LEU A 147 -8.46 3.68 27.57
N LEU A 148 -8.22 2.75 26.63
CA LEU A 148 -6.91 2.61 25.99
C LEU A 148 -6.50 3.87 25.21
N TRP A 149 -7.46 4.61 24.62
CA TRP A 149 -7.17 5.86 23.91
C TRP A 149 -6.81 7.03 24.83
N GLN A 150 -7.06 6.93 26.14
CA GLN A 150 -6.65 7.94 27.12
C GLN A 150 -5.20 7.77 27.56
N GLU A 151 -4.65 6.56 27.42
CA GLU A 151 -3.26 6.24 27.80
C GLU A 151 -2.25 7.07 27.00
N SER A 152 -1.29 7.65 27.73
CA SER A 152 -0.29 8.56 27.15
C SER A 152 0.57 7.89 26.08
N SER A 153 0.91 6.61 26.27
CA SER A 153 1.68 5.79 25.33
C SER A 153 0.93 5.62 24.00
N VAL A 154 -0.37 5.33 24.06
CA VAL A 154 -1.24 5.16 22.89
C VAL A 154 -1.45 6.48 22.18
N ARG A 155 -1.72 7.57 22.92
CA ARG A 155 -1.88 8.92 22.36
C ARG A 155 -0.64 9.38 21.60
N ARG A 156 0.56 9.05 22.08
CA ARG A 156 1.82 9.37 21.38
C ARG A 156 1.90 8.68 20.02
N ILE A 157 1.55 7.40 19.94
CA ILE A 157 1.54 6.67 18.67
C ILE A 157 0.42 7.18 17.76
N LEU A 158 -0.75 7.50 18.29
CA LEU A 158 -1.84 8.10 17.52
C LEU A 158 -1.43 9.45 16.88
N ALA A 159 -0.64 10.26 17.59
CA ALA A 159 -0.09 11.50 17.02
C ALA A 159 0.87 11.22 15.86
N VAL A 160 1.76 10.23 15.97
CA VAL A 160 2.64 9.80 14.88
C VAL A 160 1.83 9.27 13.69
N ARG A 161 0.79 8.47 13.95
CA ARG A 161 -0.12 7.96 12.92
C ARG A 161 -0.84 9.09 12.19
N ALA A 162 -1.30 10.11 12.91
CA ALA A 162 -1.96 11.28 12.32
C ALA A 162 -1.02 12.09 11.41
N ALA A 163 0.30 12.01 11.64
CA ALA A 163 1.32 12.65 10.80
C ALA A 163 1.70 11.83 9.55
N THR A 164 1.04 10.71 9.27
CA THR A 164 1.33 9.85 8.10
C THR A 164 1.21 10.64 6.80
N GLN A 165 2.27 10.60 5.98
CA GLN A 165 2.33 11.19 4.64
C GLN A 165 2.10 10.15 3.55
N ILE A 166 2.58 8.92 3.76
CA ILE A 166 2.39 7.80 2.84
C ILE A 166 1.72 6.65 3.58
N ALA A 167 0.50 6.28 3.18
CA ALA A 167 -0.20 5.11 3.71
C ALA A 167 -0.02 3.92 2.76
N VAL A 168 0.51 2.81 3.27
CA VAL A 168 0.70 1.55 2.54
C VAL A 168 -0.25 0.51 3.10
N PHE A 169 -1.25 0.14 2.31
CA PHE A 169 -2.24 -0.87 2.65
C PHE A 169 -2.75 -1.57 1.39
N SER A 170 -3.37 -2.72 1.58
CA SER A 170 -4.07 -3.44 0.51
C SER A 170 -5.57 -3.46 0.77
N VAL A 171 -6.35 -3.47 -0.30
CA VAL A 171 -7.81 -3.62 -0.20
C VAL A 171 -8.15 -5.10 -0.15
N GLY A 172 -8.74 -5.53 0.97
CA GLY A 172 -9.30 -6.88 1.11
C GLY A 172 -10.60 -7.02 0.33
N ALA A 173 -10.84 -8.20 -0.25
CA ALA A 173 -12.10 -8.54 -0.87
C ALA A 173 -12.86 -9.59 -0.04
N PHE A 174 -14.18 -9.44 0.04
CA PHE A 174 -15.07 -10.45 0.64
C PHE A 174 -15.18 -11.72 -0.21
N HIS A 175 -14.94 -11.59 -1.52
CA HIS A 175 -14.99 -12.67 -2.48
C HIS A 175 -13.75 -12.61 -3.37
N GLY A 176 -13.06 -13.74 -3.52
CA GLY A 176 -11.87 -13.83 -4.36
C GLY A 176 -11.03 -15.08 -4.06
N PRO A 177 -10.01 -15.37 -4.88
CA PRO A 177 -9.13 -16.52 -4.66
C PRO A 177 -8.26 -16.38 -3.40
N VAL A 178 -8.12 -15.16 -2.87
CA VAL A 178 -7.51 -14.87 -1.56
C VAL A 178 -8.48 -13.99 -0.80
N VAL A 179 -9.04 -14.50 0.29
CA VAL A 179 -10.01 -13.79 1.14
C VAL A 179 -9.26 -12.84 2.08
N SER A 180 -9.87 -11.69 2.40
CA SER A 180 -9.31 -10.73 3.36
C SER A 180 -8.93 -11.39 4.70
N GLN A 181 -7.73 -11.10 5.21
CA GLN A 181 -7.27 -11.62 6.49
C GLN A 181 -8.19 -11.23 7.65
N VAL A 182 -8.79 -10.03 7.56
CA VAL A 182 -9.79 -9.52 8.51
C VAL A 182 -11.02 -10.42 8.62
N TYR A 183 -11.42 -11.07 7.51
CA TYR A 183 -12.56 -11.97 7.48
C TYR A 183 -12.19 -13.39 7.92
N SER A 184 -11.02 -13.88 7.51
CA SER A 184 -10.56 -15.23 7.89
C SER A 184 -10.27 -15.39 9.38
N GLU A 185 -10.01 -14.28 10.09
CA GLU A 185 -9.74 -14.28 11.53
C GLU A 185 -11.02 -14.32 12.40
N GLY A 186 -12.21 -14.29 11.78
CA GLY A 186 -13.49 -14.45 12.49
C GLY A 186 -13.97 -13.21 13.24
N HIS A 187 -13.30 -12.07 13.07
CA HIS A 187 -13.67 -10.80 13.70
C HIS A 187 -14.90 -10.13 13.09
N LEU A 188 -15.30 -10.54 11.89
CA LEU A 188 -16.53 -10.09 11.24
C LEU A 188 -17.39 -11.32 10.93
N SER A 189 -18.55 -11.42 11.56
CA SER A 189 -19.55 -12.44 11.23
C SER A 189 -20.39 -11.98 10.03
N PRO A 190 -21.02 -12.89 9.27
CA PRO A 190 -21.98 -12.52 8.22
C PRO A 190 -23.12 -11.62 8.71
N ALA A 191 -23.46 -11.66 10.01
CA ALA A 191 -24.46 -10.79 10.62
C ALA A 191 -23.96 -9.34 10.80
N THR A 192 -22.63 -9.12 10.82
CA THR A 192 -22.00 -7.79 10.96
C THR A 192 -21.87 -7.06 9.62
N LEU A 193 -22.11 -7.75 8.49
CA LEU A 193 -21.89 -7.26 7.13
C LEU A 193 -23.19 -6.91 6.37
N ARG A 194 -24.34 -6.89 7.05
CA ARG A 194 -25.63 -6.42 6.50
C ARG A 194 -25.86 -4.97 6.89
#